data_AF-A0AAD8R9R6-F1
#
_entry.id   AF-A0AAD8R9R6-F1
#
_cell.length_a   1.000
_cell.length_b   1.000
_cell.length_c   1.000
_cell.angle_alpha   90.00
_cell.angle_beta   90.00
_cell.angle_gamma   90.00
#
_symmetry.space_group_name_H-M   'P 1'
#
loop_
_entity.id
_entity.type
_entity.pdbx_description
1 polymer ?
#
loop_
_entity_poly.entity_id
_entity_poly.type
_entity_poly.pdbx_seq_one_letter_code
_entity_poly.pdbx_strand_id
1 'polypeptide(L)'
;MGCAASRSGGQPHPAPLATLTESVYCDNCVDLEEASTDSDSSHNTQVRAAEEASLEPSRFINAFQLIATCSDLDLSGLFQEQKTKLGSPHAVQETLKMIRVAARDVSLSVRRMSNSMVKLQDIRLLSRSMLDLTLSAEVIEVTEAHCVVEVSKSTGDLRAYKEFCTSLWRLLNEEQCGSSSNIQDVSMVGGTLCTKHLVLNE
;
A
#
# COMPACT_ATOMS: atom_id res chain seq x y z
N MET A 1 48.26 -42.89 54.12
CA MET A 1 48.39 -41.43 53.89
C MET A 1 47.75 -41.16 52.54
N GLY A 2 46.48 -40.76 52.45
CA GLY A 2 45.99 -39.37 52.64
C GLY A 2 46.25 -38.60 51.34
N CYS A 3 45.30 -38.03 50.60
CA CYS A 3 44.02 -37.43 50.99
C CYS A 3 42.97 -37.56 49.86
N ALA A 4 41.71 -37.72 50.28
CA ALA A 4 40.52 -37.58 49.45
C ALA A 4 40.21 -36.09 49.23
N ALA A 5 39.85 -35.70 48.00
CA ALA A 5 39.32 -34.38 47.71
C ALA A 5 37.80 -34.50 47.48
N SER A 6 37.05 -34.17 48.53
CA SER A 6 35.61 -33.95 48.48
C SER A 6 35.33 -32.71 47.64
N ARG A 7 34.56 -32.84 46.54
CA ARG A 7 33.89 -31.69 45.92
C ARG A 7 32.40 -31.79 46.22
N SER A 8 31.99 -30.86 47.05
CA SER A 8 30.64 -30.58 47.53
C SER A 8 29.64 -30.43 46.38
N GLY A 9 28.48 -31.05 46.56
CA GLY A 9 27.33 -30.90 45.70
C GLY A 9 26.85 -29.45 45.63
N GLY A 10 26.62 -28.99 44.41
CA GLY A 10 25.76 -27.86 44.10
C GLY A 10 24.56 -28.40 43.35
N GLN A 11 23.44 -28.55 44.05
CA GLN A 11 22.15 -28.94 43.50
C GLN A 11 21.67 -27.79 42.60
N PRO A 12 21.34 -28.01 41.31
CA PRO A 12 20.80 -26.95 40.49
C PRO A 12 19.39 -26.60 40.99
N HIS A 13 19.26 -25.39 41.52
CA HIS A 13 18.00 -24.80 41.93
C HIS A 13 17.04 -24.77 40.72
N PRO A 14 15.78 -25.22 40.85
CA PRO A 14 14.81 -25.09 39.76
C PRO A 14 14.53 -23.60 39.53
N ALA A 15 14.69 -23.16 38.27
CA ALA A 15 14.27 -21.84 37.83
C ALA A 15 12.76 -21.67 38.10
N PRO A 16 12.30 -20.50 38.56
CA PRO A 16 10.88 -20.29 38.80
C PRO A 16 10.12 -20.30 37.46
N LEU A 17 9.14 -21.20 37.36
CA LEU A 17 8.10 -21.16 36.33
C LEU A 17 7.31 -19.85 36.50
N ALA A 18 7.48 -18.90 35.57
CA ALA A 18 6.59 -17.77 35.46
C ALA A 18 5.32 -18.23 34.73
N THR A 19 4.33 -18.65 35.51
CA THR A 19 2.95 -18.80 35.04
C THR A 19 2.34 -17.42 34.97
N LEU A 20 2.27 -16.82 33.78
CA LEU A 20 1.38 -15.70 33.50
C LEU A 20 0.10 -16.24 32.86
N THR A 21 -0.83 -16.62 33.73
CA THR A 21 -2.25 -16.67 33.39
C THR A 21 -2.78 -15.25 33.42
N GLU A 22 -2.90 -14.62 32.26
CA GLU A 22 -3.79 -13.47 32.10
C GLU A 22 -4.93 -13.91 31.19
N SER A 23 -6.03 -14.29 31.83
CA SER A 23 -7.32 -14.48 31.20
C SER A 23 -7.76 -13.15 30.60
N VAL A 24 -7.82 -13.05 29.29
CA VAL A 24 -8.57 -11.98 28.64
C VAL A 24 -10.03 -12.29 28.89
N TYR A 25 -10.60 -11.59 29.87
CA TYR A 25 -12.03 -11.56 30.11
C TYR A 25 -12.64 -10.75 28.96
N CYS A 26 -13.23 -11.43 27.97
CA CYS A 26 -14.06 -10.79 26.95
C CYS A 26 -15.44 -10.53 27.55
N ASP A 27 -15.54 -9.57 28.49
CA ASP A 27 -16.82 -8.98 28.83
C ASP A 27 -17.22 -8.03 27.71
N ASN A 28 -17.98 -8.56 26.76
CA ASN A 28 -18.93 -7.81 25.94
C ASN A 28 -19.97 -8.83 25.45
N CYS A 29 -20.78 -9.35 26.37
CA CYS A 29 -22.07 -9.92 26.00
C CYS A 29 -22.95 -8.75 25.54
N VAL A 30 -22.95 -8.46 24.24
CA VAL A 30 -24.02 -7.69 23.64
C VAL A 30 -25.15 -8.69 23.43
N ASP A 31 -26.14 -8.67 24.32
CA ASP A 31 -27.41 -9.37 24.08
C ASP A 31 -27.97 -8.82 22.77
N LEU A 32 -27.93 -9.63 21.72
CA LEU A 32 -28.72 -9.40 20.51
C LEU A 32 -30.16 -9.73 20.91
N GLU A 33 -30.93 -8.73 21.34
CA GLU A 33 -32.38 -8.85 21.33
C GLU A 33 -32.81 -9.08 19.87
N GLU A 34 -33.34 -10.27 19.61
CA GLU A 34 -34.09 -10.57 18.41
C GLU A 34 -35.30 -9.64 18.35
N ALA A 35 -35.24 -8.61 17.50
CA ALA A 35 -36.43 -7.90 17.09
C ALA A 35 -37.29 -8.85 16.25
N SER A 36 -38.27 -9.48 16.90
CA SER A 36 -39.34 -10.20 16.24
C SER A 36 -40.04 -9.26 15.26
N THR A 37 -39.84 -9.46 13.95
CA THR A 37 -40.65 -8.82 12.92
C THR A 37 -42.04 -9.42 12.93
N ASP A 38 -42.92 -8.81 13.69
CA ASP A 38 -44.36 -8.92 13.48
C ASP A 38 -44.91 -7.52 13.23
N SER A 39 -45.17 -7.23 11.96
CA SER A 39 -45.85 -6.00 11.54
C SER A 39 -46.62 -6.28 10.27
N ASP A 40 -47.79 -6.90 10.46
CA ASP A 40 -48.91 -6.72 9.56
C ASP A 40 -49.41 -5.27 9.69
N SER A 41 -49.02 -4.43 8.73
CA SER A 41 -49.68 -3.15 8.51
C SER A 41 -49.80 -2.87 7.03
N SER A 42 -50.96 -3.22 6.49
CA SER A 42 -51.38 -2.87 5.13
C SER A 42 -51.66 -1.37 5.06
N HIS A 43 -50.65 -0.56 4.77
CA HIS A 43 -50.85 0.81 4.30
C HIS A 43 -50.60 0.87 2.79
N ASN A 44 -51.71 0.78 2.06
CA ASN A 44 -51.80 1.00 0.63
C ASN A 44 -51.37 2.44 0.31
N THR A 45 -50.07 2.64 0.02
CA THR A 45 -49.55 3.95 -0.37
C THR A 45 -49.85 4.15 -1.84
N GLN A 46 -50.91 4.90 -2.08
CA GLN A 46 -51.36 5.31 -3.41
C GLN A 46 -50.23 6.09 -4.10
N VAL A 47 -49.59 5.45 -5.09
CA VAL A 47 -48.60 6.09 -5.97
C VAL A 47 -49.33 7.13 -6.79
N ARG A 48 -49.20 8.41 -6.42
CA ARG A 48 -49.57 9.51 -7.32
C ARG A 48 -48.45 9.64 -8.33
N ALA A 49 -48.69 9.11 -9.53
CA ALA A 49 -47.96 9.48 -10.73
C ALA A 49 -48.19 10.99 -10.96
N ALA A 50 -47.15 11.79 -10.73
CA ALA A 50 -47.08 13.16 -11.19
C ALA A 50 -46.15 13.18 -12.41
N GLU A 51 -46.81 13.15 -13.56
CA GLU A 51 -46.51 13.73 -14.87
C GLU A 51 -45.07 14.18 -15.15
N GLU A 52 -44.60 13.63 -16.27
CA GLU A 52 -43.46 14.02 -17.10
C GLU A 52 -43.32 15.55 -17.26
N ALA A 53 -42.31 16.12 -16.60
CA ALA A 53 -41.75 17.41 -16.97
C ALA A 53 -40.28 17.19 -17.30
N SER A 54 -39.95 17.34 -18.58
CA SER A 54 -38.60 17.40 -19.12
C SER A 54 -37.87 18.62 -18.56
N LEU A 55 -37.24 18.41 -17.41
CA LEU A 55 -36.20 19.28 -16.87
C LEU A 55 -35.02 18.36 -16.64
N GLU A 56 -33.88 18.67 -17.28
CA GLU A 56 -32.58 18.11 -16.90
C GLU A 56 -32.57 17.92 -15.38
N PRO A 57 -32.38 16.69 -14.86
CA PRO A 57 -32.45 16.48 -13.43
C PRO A 57 -31.36 17.36 -12.84
N SER A 58 -31.77 18.47 -12.24
CA SER A 58 -30.95 19.23 -11.32
C SER A 58 -30.44 18.19 -10.33
N ARG A 59 -29.17 17.81 -10.50
CA ARG A 59 -28.55 16.70 -9.77
C ARG A 59 -28.31 17.18 -8.35
N PHE A 60 -29.39 17.34 -7.59
CA PHE A 60 -29.34 17.56 -6.17
C PHE A 60 -28.71 16.31 -5.57
N ILE A 61 -27.46 16.45 -5.15
CA ILE A 61 -26.73 15.38 -4.48
C ILE A 61 -27.13 15.45 -3.01
N ASN A 62 -27.80 14.41 -2.52
CA ASN A 62 -28.10 14.26 -1.09
C ASN A 62 -26.79 14.12 -0.29
N ALA A 63 -26.79 14.56 0.97
CA ALA A 63 -25.70 14.32 1.91
C ALA A 63 -25.23 12.84 1.96
N PHE A 64 -26.14 11.87 1.95
CA PHE A 64 -25.79 10.46 1.91
C PHE A 64 -25.15 10.04 0.59
N GLN A 65 -25.53 10.66 -0.54
CA GLN A 65 -24.86 10.42 -1.81
C GLN A 65 -23.45 11.00 -1.79
N LEU A 66 -23.25 12.20 -1.25
CA LEU A 66 -21.91 12.78 -1.06
C LEU A 66 -21.02 11.87 -0.21
N ILE A 67 -21.54 11.37 0.92
CA ILE A 67 -20.84 10.43 1.81
C ILE A 67 -20.52 9.12 1.08
N ALA A 68 -21.50 8.54 0.38
CA ALA A 68 -21.31 7.30 -0.37
C ALA A 68 -20.28 7.42 -1.50
N THR A 69 -20.07 8.64 -2.04
CA THR A 69 -19.02 8.91 -3.04
C THR A 69 -17.66 9.31 -2.46
N CYS A 70 -17.52 9.34 -1.13
CA CYS A 70 -16.25 9.68 -0.48
C CYS A 70 -15.20 8.58 -0.66
N SER A 71 -14.03 8.92 -1.19
CA SER A 71 -12.93 7.96 -1.43
C SER A 71 -12.40 7.31 -0.15
N ASP A 72 -12.50 8.00 0.98
CA ASP A 72 -12.00 7.50 2.28
C ASP A 72 -12.93 6.43 2.87
N LEU A 73 -14.17 6.35 2.39
CA LEU A 73 -15.15 5.33 2.76
C LEU A 73 -15.22 4.21 1.71
N ASP A 74 -14.48 4.33 0.61
CA ASP A 74 -14.39 3.29 -0.40
C ASP A 74 -13.45 2.17 0.08
N LEU A 75 -14.04 1.00 0.31
CA LEU A 75 -13.33 -0.21 0.76
C LEU A 75 -12.86 -1.09 -0.40
N SER A 76 -13.09 -0.69 -1.66
CA SER A 76 -12.72 -1.46 -2.86
C SER A 76 -11.24 -1.88 -2.85
N GLY A 77 -10.36 -1.01 -2.34
CA GLY A 77 -8.92 -1.25 -2.22
C GLY A 77 -8.51 -2.32 -1.18
N LEU A 78 -9.41 -2.77 -0.30
CA LEU A 78 -9.13 -3.87 0.63
C LEU A 78 -9.09 -5.23 -0.07
N PHE A 79 -9.80 -5.36 -1.19
CA PHE A 79 -9.93 -6.63 -1.92
C PHE A 79 -9.05 -6.70 -3.17
N GLN A 80 -8.37 -5.60 -3.50
CA GLN A 80 -7.51 -5.53 -4.68
C GLN A 80 -6.04 -5.56 -4.29
N GLU A 81 -5.28 -6.45 -4.91
CA GLU A 81 -3.82 -6.45 -4.79
C GLU A 81 -3.29 -5.10 -5.29
N GLN A 82 -2.58 -4.38 -4.42
CA GLN A 82 -2.09 -3.04 -4.76
C GLN A 82 -0.95 -3.17 -5.77
N LYS A 83 -1.23 -2.71 -7.00
CA LYS A 83 -0.29 -2.73 -8.11
C LYS A 83 -0.16 -1.37 -8.75
N THR A 84 1.06 -0.99 -9.12
CA THR A 84 1.37 0.22 -9.88
C THR A 84 2.23 -0.16 -11.06
N LYS A 85 1.88 0.35 -12.24
CA LYS A 85 2.62 0.16 -13.48
C LYS A 85 3.34 1.45 -13.83
N LEU A 86 4.65 1.36 -14.04
CA LEU A 86 5.49 2.48 -14.46
C LEU A 86 6.11 2.15 -15.82
N GLY A 87 6.01 3.09 -16.76
CA GLY A 87 6.75 2.99 -18.02
C GLY A 87 8.22 3.34 -17.79
N SER A 88 9.12 2.59 -18.42
CA SER A 88 10.55 2.86 -18.45
C SER A 88 11.01 2.98 -19.90
N PRO A 89 11.69 4.07 -20.29
CA PRO A 89 12.31 4.24 -21.60
C PRO A 89 13.68 3.53 -21.69
N HIS A 90 13.88 2.46 -20.91
CA HIS A 90 15.16 1.74 -20.81
C HIS A 90 14.97 0.24 -20.99
N ALA A 91 16.05 -0.45 -21.36
CA ALA A 91 16.07 -1.90 -21.45
C ALA A 91 15.91 -2.55 -20.07
N VAL A 92 15.49 -3.83 -20.04
CA VAL A 92 15.21 -4.58 -18.80
C VAL A 92 16.36 -4.51 -17.78
N GLN A 93 17.60 -4.65 -18.23
CA GLN A 93 18.76 -4.68 -17.34
C GLN A 93 19.07 -3.32 -16.71
N GLU A 94 18.83 -2.23 -17.43
CA GLU A 94 18.99 -0.86 -16.93
C GLU A 94 17.90 -0.53 -15.93
N THR A 95 16.65 -0.86 -16.27
CA THR A 95 15.49 -0.72 -15.37
C THR A 95 15.69 -1.49 -14.07
N LEU A 96 16.23 -2.71 -14.12
CA LEU A 96 16.57 -3.47 -12.89
C LEU A 96 17.66 -2.80 -12.05
N LYS A 97 18.61 -2.07 -12.66
CA LYS A 97 19.58 -1.28 -11.89
C LYS A 97 18.89 -0.12 -11.19
N MET A 98 18.01 0.59 -11.87
CA MET A 98 17.22 1.68 -11.28
C MET A 98 16.34 1.19 -10.13
N ILE A 99 15.69 0.03 -10.27
CA ILE A 99 14.94 -0.61 -9.17
C ILE A 99 15.83 -0.85 -7.94
N ARG A 100 17.08 -1.31 -8.13
CA ARG A 100 18.03 -1.51 -7.02
C ARG A 100 18.50 -0.21 -6.39
N VAL A 101 18.54 0.89 -7.15
CA VAL A 101 18.85 2.22 -6.61
C VAL A 101 17.65 2.70 -5.80
N ALA A 102 16.45 2.68 -6.38
CA ALA A 102 15.21 3.08 -5.71
C ALA A 102 14.99 2.34 -4.39
N ALA A 103 15.22 1.04 -4.38
CA ALA A 103 15.10 0.23 -3.17
C ALA A 103 16.05 0.70 -2.06
N ARG A 104 17.29 1.07 -2.40
CA ARG A 104 18.26 1.59 -1.44
C ARG A 104 17.86 2.96 -0.91
N ASP A 105 17.29 3.83 -1.74
CA ASP A 105 16.81 5.16 -1.31
C ASP A 105 15.79 5.05 -0.16
N VAL A 106 15.00 3.98 -0.15
CA VAL A 106 13.96 3.72 0.86
C VAL A 106 14.32 2.61 1.85
N SER A 107 15.62 2.30 1.99
CA SER A 107 16.13 1.30 2.95
C SER A 107 15.52 -0.11 2.80
N LEU A 108 15.19 -0.51 1.58
CA LEU A 108 14.75 -1.85 1.22
C LEU A 108 15.92 -2.68 0.68
N SER A 109 15.96 -3.96 1.09
CA SER A 109 16.83 -4.97 0.51
C SER A 109 16.22 -5.53 -0.76
N VAL A 110 17.07 -5.93 -1.71
CA VAL A 110 16.64 -6.52 -2.99
C VAL A 110 17.08 -7.97 -3.06
N ARG A 111 16.12 -8.87 -3.26
CA ARG A 111 16.35 -10.30 -3.51
C ARG A 111 15.88 -10.64 -4.92
N ARG A 112 16.80 -11.05 -5.79
CA ARG A 112 16.47 -11.47 -7.16
C ARG A 112 15.60 -12.74 -7.12
N MET A 113 14.51 -12.73 -7.88
CA MET A 113 13.62 -13.88 -8.05
C MET A 113 13.83 -14.56 -9.41
N SER A 114 13.96 -13.75 -10.46
CA SER A 114 14.17 -14.22 -11.83
C SER A 114 15.03 -13.22 -12.62
N ASN A 115 15.04 -13.35 -13.94
CA ASN A 115 15.77 -12.49 -14.86
C ASN A 115 15.26 -11.06 -14.86
N SER A 116 13.95 -10.91 -14.63
CA SER A 116 13.15 -9.70 -14.75
C SER A 116 12.43 -9.33 -13.46
N MET A 117 12.43 -10.19 -12.44
CA MET A 117 11.68 -9.97 -11.20
C MET A 117 12.58 -9.92 -9.97
N VAL A 118 12.28 -8.99 -9.06
CA VAL A 118 12.90 -8.85 -7.76
C VAL A 118 11.86 -8.75 -6.64
N LYS A 119 12.22 -9.26 -5.47
CA LYS A 119 11.49 -9.09 -4.22
C LYS A 119 12.20 -8.05 -3.37
N LEU A 120 11.44 -7.15 -2.76
CA LEU A 120 11.94 -6.08 -1.90
C LEU A 120 11.45 -6.31 -0.46
N GLN A 121 12.35 -6.18 0.52
CA GLN A 121 12.06 -6.43 1.93
C GLN A 121 12.71 -5.35 2.81
N ASP A 122 12.04 -4.87 3.85
CA ASP A 122 12.60 -3.86 4.77
C ASP A 122 13.81 -4.44 5.54
N ILE A 123 14.93 -3.71 5.51
CA ILE A 123 16.19 -4.11 6.15
C ILE A 123 16.08 -4.01 7.68
N ARG A 124 15.19 -3.16 8.20
CA ARG A 124 15.08 -2.81 9.63
C ARG A 124 14.23 -3.78 10.44
N LEU A 125 13.47 -4.66 9.79
CA LEU A 125 12.60 -5.62 10.46
C LEU A 125 13.40 -6.89 10.82
N LEU A 126 13.99 -6.87 12.02
CA LEU A 126 14.65 -8.05 12.60
C LEU A 126 13.60 -9.04 13.13
N SER A 127 13.57 -10.22 12.51
CA SER A 127 13.03 -11.50 12.99
C SER A 127 11.80 -11.50 13.92
N ARG A 128 10.69 -12.05 13.39
CA ARG A 128 9.62 -12.82 14.06
C ARG A 128 8.28 -12.17 14.41
N SER A 129 8.02 -10.87 14.26
CA SER A 129 6.63 -10.43 14.48
C SER A 129 6.28 -9.09 13.83
N MET A 130 5.18 -9.11 13.07
CA MET A 130 4.35 -7.98 12.63
C MET A 130 4.83 -7.17 11.40
N LEU A 131 4.42 -7.73 10.25
CA LEU A 131 4.35 -7.17 8.90
C LEU A 131 5.64 -7.21 8.08
N ASP A 132 5.93 -8.40 7.55
CA ASP A 132 6.79 -8.55 6.36
C ASP A 132 6.19 -7.72 5.22
N LEU A 133 6.66 -6.47 5.07
CA LEU A 133 6.43 -5.71 3.86
C LEU A 133 7.01 -6.52 2.70
N THR A 134 6.10 -7.12 1.93
CA THR A 134 6.46 -7.95 0.79
C THR A 134 6.05 -7.20 -0.46
N LEU A 135 7.05 -6.55 -1.03
CA LEU A 135 6.96 -5.88 -2.32
C LEU A 135 7.65 -6.75 -3.38
N SER A 136 7.11 -6.73 -4.59
CA SER A 136 7.77 -7.27 -5.77
C SER A 136 7.74 -6.26 -6.90
N ALA A 137 8.78 -6.27 -7.72
CA ALA A 137 8.83 -5.52 -8.96
C ALA A 137 9.20 -6.49 -10.08
N GLU A 138 8.32 -6.58 -11.08
CA GLU A 138 8.53 -7.35 -12.30
C GLU A 138 8.69 -6.40 -13.49
N VAL A 139 9.73 -6.63 -14.28
CA VAL A 139 10.05 -5.83 -15.47
C VAL A 139 9.61 -6.61 -16.70
N ILE A 140 8.60 -6.10 -17.38
CA ILE A 140 7.99 -6.70 -18.57
C ILE A 140 8.48 -5.92 -19.79
N GLU A 141 9.22 -6.58 -20.66
CA GLU A 141 9.70 -5.97 -21.90
C GLU A 141 8.54 -5.69 -22.86
N VAL A 142 8.53 -4.49 -23.45
CA VAL A 142 7.58 -4.09 -24.50
C VAL A 142 8.32 -3.96 -25.84
N THR A 143 9.52 -3.40 -25.82
CA THR A 143 10.48 -3.34 -26.93
C THR A 143 11.90 -3.46 -26.38
N GLU A 144 12.90 -3.61 -27.25
CA GLU A 144 14.32 -3.71 -26.85
C GLU A 144 14.79 -2.57 -25.91
N ALA A 145 14.19 -1.38 -26.03
CA ALA A 145 14.53 -0.20 -25.23
C ALA A 145 13.37 0.35 -24.37
N HIS A 146 12.24 -0.36 -24.27
CA HIS A 146 11.12 0.09 -23.43
C HIS A 146 10.53 -1.08 -22.66
N CYS A 147 10.30 -0.88 -21.37
CA CYS A 147 9.65 -1.87 -20.52
C CYS A 147 8.62 -1.24 -19.60
N VAL A 148 7.75 -2.08 -19.06
CA VAL A 148 6.81 -1.73 -18.00
C VAL A 148 7.29 -2.40 -16.72
N VAL A 149 7.38 -1.62 -15.64
CA VAL A 149 7.62 -2.16 -14.30
C VAL A 149 6.28 -2.29 -13.60
N GLU A 150 5.86 -3.52 -13.31
CA GLU A 150 4.74 -3.81 -12.42
C GLU A 150 5.27 -3.96 -11.00
N VAL A 151 4.92 -3.03 -10.12
CA VAL A 151 5.21 -3.10 -8.69
C VAL A 151 3.96 -3.60 -7.98
N SER A 152 4.08 -4.67 -7.20
CA SER A 152 2.98 -5.24 -6.41
C SER A 152 3.31 -5.26 -4.92
N LYS A 153 2.28 -5.02 -4.10
CA LYS A 153 2.33 -5.15 -2.64
C LYS A 153 1.33 -6.23 -2.20
N SER A 154 1.83 -7.29 -1.56
CA SER A 154 0.96 -8.33 -0.98
C SER A 154 0.54 -8.00 0.45
N THR A 155 1.49 -7.56 1.29
CA THR A 155 1.27 -7.24 2.71
C THR A 155 2.24 -6.14 3.15
N GLY A 156 1.86 -5.32 4.13
CA GLY A 156 2.77 -4.36 4.79
C GLY A 156 2.45 -2.88 4.58
N ASP A 157 3.40 -2.05 5.01
CA ASP A 157 3.31 -0.58 5.05
C ASP A 157 3.07 0.04 3.66
N LEU A 158 1.94 0.74 3.53
CA LEU A 158 1.57 1.49 2.33
C LEU A 158 2.54 2.67 2.08
N ARG A 159 3.16 3.22 3.12
CA ARG A 159 4.11 4.34 2.99
C ARG A 159 5.35 3.92 2.21
N ALA A 160 6.00 2.84 2.63
CA ALA A 160 7.19 2.33 1.95
C ALA A 160 6.92 1.94 0.49
N TYR A 161 5.73 1.40 0.18
CA TYR A 161 5.29 1.18 -1.20
C TYR A 161 5.25 2.49 -2.01
N LYS A 162 4.59 3.53 -1.48
CA LYS A 162 4.48 4.82 -2.15
C LYS A 162 5.84 5.48 -2.33
N GLU A 163 6.68 5.49 -1.29
CA GLU A 163 8.03 6.05 -1.33
C GLU A 163 8.91 5.34 -2.37
N PHE A 164 8.85 4.00 -2.42
CA PHE A 164 9.56 3.22 -3.44
C PHE A 164 9.09 3.57 -4.85
N CYS A 165 7.77 3.60 -5.09
CA CYS A 165 7.20 3.96 -6.39
C CYS A 165 7.60 5.38 -6.82
N THR A 166 7.62 6.34 -5.89
CA THR A 166 8.05 7.72 -6.15
C THR A 166 9.55 7.78 -6.50
N SER A 167 10.42 7.11 -5.74
CA SER A 167 11.86 7.07 -6.03
C SER A 167 12.12 6.41 -7.39
N LEU A 168 11.45 5.28 -7.67
CA LEU A 168 11.60 4.59 -8.94
C LEU A 168 11.12 5.46 -10.11
N TRP A 169 9.95 6.07 -10.01
CA TRP A 169 9.44 6.97 -11.06
C TRP A 169 10.41 8.12 -11.35
N ARG A 170 11.03 8.70 -10.33
CA ARG A 170 12.06 9.74 -10.53
C ARG A 170 13.23 9.21 -11.35
N LEU A 171 13.80 8.07 -10.97
CA LEU A 171 14.94 7.47 -11.67
C LEU A 171 14.62 7.11 -13.12
N LEU A 172 13.41 6.59 -13.37
CA LEU A 172 12.97 6.22 -14.73
C LEU A 172 12.83 7.43 -15.67
N ASN A 173 12.61 8.63 -15.12
CA ASN A 173 12.42 9.86 -15.88
C ASN A 173 13.64 10.81 -15.82
N GLU A 174 14.73 10.42 -15.17
CA GLU A 174 15.88 11.30 -14.90
C GLU A 174 16.82 11.50 -16.11
N GLU A 175 16.45 11.01 -17.29
CA GLU A 175 17.11 11.28 -18.59
C GLU A 175 16.84 12.71 -19.14
N GLN A 176 16.64 13.71 -18.26
CA GLN A 176 16.71 15.13 -18.61
C GLN A 176 17.55 15.91 -17.60
N CYS A 177 18.80 15.50 -17.41
CA CYS A 177 19.83 16.40 -16.91
C CYS A 177 21.16 16.16 -17.62
N GLY A 178 21.12 16.28 -18.95
CA GLY A 178 22.27 16.44 -19.83
C GLY A 178 22.16 17.76 -20.56
N SER A 179 22.51 18.87 -19.90
CA SER A 179 22.82 20.20 -20.47
C SER A 179 21.69 20.98 -21.17
N SER A 180 21.00 21.85 -20.43
CA SER A 180 20.81 23.29 -20.78
C SER A 180 19.83 23.93 -19.79
N SER A 181 20.20 25.07 -19.25
CA SER A 181 19.40 25.87 -18.33
C SER A 181 18.06 26.29 -18.96
N ASN A 182 16.96 25.70 -18.50
CA ASN A 182 15.64 26.32 -18.59
C ASN A 182 14.83 25.96 -17.35
N ILE A 183 14.58 26.96 -16.50
CA ILE A 183 13.78 26.82 -15.29
C ILE A 183 12.31 26.71 -15.72
N GLN A 184 11.71 25.53 -15.61
CA GLN A 184 10.27 25.35 -15.75
C GLN A 184 9.67 25.14 -14.36
N ASP A 185 8.78 26.05 -13.96
CA ASP A 185 8.00 25.93 -12.73
C ASP A 185 6.94 24.83 -12.91
N VAL A 186 7.04 23.77 -12.10
CA VAL A 186 6.16 22.60 -12.16
C VAL A 186 5.10 22.73 -11.07
N SER A 187 3.88 23.08 -11.45
CA SER A 187 2.73 23.09 -10.54
C SER A 187 1.81 21.90 -10.81
N MET A 188 1.46 21.13 -9.77
CA MET A 188 0.40 20.12 -9.84
C MET A 188 -0.97 20.76 -9.58
N VAL A 189 -1.90 20.60 -10.52
CA VAL A 189 -3.33 20.89 -10.30
C VAL A 189 -4.14 19.70 -10.79
N GLY A 190 -4.90 19.06 -9.88
CA GLY A 190 -5.89 18.04 -10.24
C GLY A 190 -5.33 16.76 -10.89
N GLY A 191 -4.12 16.33 -10.52
CA GLY A 191 -3.57 15.04 -10.98
C GLY A 191 -3.19 14.97 -12.46
N THR A 192 -3.24 16.09 -13.19
CA THR A 192 -2.80 16.16 -14.59
C THR A 192 -1.58 17.08 -14.68
N LEU A 193 -0.52 16.62 -15.36
CA LEU A 193 0.71 17.40 -15.57
C LEU A 193 0.51 18.38 -16.73
N CYS A 194 0.36 19.67 -16.42
CA CYS A 194 0.24 20.73 -17.43
C CYS A 194 1.57 21.49 -17.55
N THR A 195 2.25 21.39 -18.69
CA THR A 195 3.42 22.21 -19.01
C THR A 195 2.97 23.53 -19.62
N LYS A 196 3.27 24.65 -18.96
CA LYS A 196 3.06 26.00 -19.54
C LYS A 196 4.32 26.40 -20.29
N HIS A 197 4.24 26.45 -21.61
CA HIS A 197 5.33 26.93 -22.45
C HIS A 197 5.32 28.47 -22.44
N LEU A 198 6.29 29.09 -21.76
CA LEU A 198 6.53 30.53 -21.84
C LEU A 198 7.42 30.80 -23.06
N VAL A 199 6.83 31.36 -24.12
CA VAL A 199 7.58 31.94 -25.23
C VAL A 199 7.99 33.35 -24.79
N LEU A 200 9.29 33.56 -24.55
CA LEU A 200 9.86 34.89 -24.43
C LEU A 200 10.12 35.38 -25.86
N ASN A 201 9.34 36.37 -26.30
CA ASN A 201 9.60 37.09 -27.53
C ASN A 201 10.70 38.13 -27.26
N GLU A 202 11.74 38.13 -28.09
CA GLU A 202 12.74 39.20 -28.16
C GLU A 202 12.14 40.51 -28.70
#